data_AF-A0A3S0CN11-F1
#
_entry.id   AF-A0A3S0CN11-F1
#
_cell.length_a   1.000
_cell.length_b   1.000
_cell.length_c   1.000
_cell.angle_alpha   90.00
_cell.angle_beta   90.00
_cell.angle_gamma   90.00
#
_symmetry.space_group_name_H-M   'P 1'
#
loop_
_entity.id
_entity.type
_entity.pdbx_description
1 polymer ?
#
loop_
_entity_poly.entity_id
_entity_poly.type
_entity_poly.pdbx_seq_one_letter_code
_entity_poly.pdbx_strand_id
1 'polypeptide(L)'
;MLPASPLSNAFTPPPPPRPPLDELAGLQGRLWRGSSLGAHSAPTLPSGFAALDAELPGGGWPLGAVTELLAPQAGVLEWRLLAPALRGWWAGQGLPASASATPALRSLLLIHPPHTPHLPGLQAVGL
;
A
#
# COMPACT_ATOMS: atom_id res chain seq x y z
N MET A 1 -7.42 -2.48 61.69
CA MET A 1 -7.59 -1.59 60.53
C MET A 1 -7.37 -2.44 59.27
N LEU A 2 -8.45 -2.96 58.67
CA LEU A 2 -8.42 -3.76 57.43
C LEU A 2 -8.65 -2.81 56.24
N PRO A 3 -7.94 -2.94 55.10
CA PRO A 3 -8.26 -2.15 53.92
C PRO A 3 -9.55 -2.66 53.26
N ALA A 4 -10.40 -1.73 52.83
CA ALA A 4 -11.61 -2.03 52.08
C ALA A 4 -11.26 -2.63 50.70
N SER A 5 -11.92 -3.74 50.33
CA SER A 5 -11.83 -4.30 48.98
C SER A 5 -12.35 -3.31 47.94
N PRO A 6 -11.68 -3.13 46.78
CA PRO A 6 -12.25 -2.33 45.70
C PRO A 6 -13.46 -3.06 45.11
N LEU A 7 -14.58 -2.36 44.97
CA LEU A 7 -15.78 -2.83 44.28
C LEU A 7 -15.42 -3.12 42.80
N SER A 8 -15.51 -4.38 42.42
CA SER A 8 -15.34 -4.84 41.04
C SER A 8 -16.54 -4.40 40.18
N ASN A 9 -16.51 -3.16 39.69
CA ASN A 9 -17.45 -2.69 38.66
C ASN A 9 -16.92 -3.04 37.26
N ALA A 10 -16.97 -4.33 36.91
CA ALA A 10 -16.80 -4.76 35.53
C ALA A 10 -18.17 -5.13 34.97
N PHE A 11 -18.93 -4.14 34.50
CA PHE A 11 -20.04 -4.42 33.60
C PHE A 11 -19.45 -4.90 32.27
N THR A 12 -19.51 -6.21 32.01
CA THR A 12 -19.24 -6.75 30.69
C THR A 12 -20.59 -6.84 29.96
N PRO A 13 -20.90 -5.93 29.02
CA PRO A 13 -22.09 -6.09 28.22
C PRO A 13 -22.05 -7.44 27.49
N PRO A 14 -23.18 -8.15 27.35
CA PRO A 14 -23.22 -9.32 26.50
C PRO A 14 -22.76 -8.92 25.09
N PRO A 15 -21.93 -9.73 24.43
CA PRO A 15 -21.51 -9.43 23.07
C PRO A 15 -22.75 -9.31 22.19
N PRO A 16 -22.80 -8.34 21.26
CA PRO A 16 -23.93 -8.20 20.34
C PRO A 16 -24.14 -9.52 19.58
N PRO A 17 -25.39 -9.85 19.23
CA PRO A 17 -25.68 -11.04 18.44
C PRO A 17 -24.84 -10.99 17.15
N ARG A 18 -24.07 -12.06 16.90
CA ARG A 18 -23.35 -12.19 15.63
C ARG A 18 -24.38 -12.35 14.53
N PRO A 19 -24.33 -11.52 13.46
CA PRO A 19 -25.20 -11.73 12.32
C PRO A 19 -24.95 -13.12 11.74
N PRO A 20 -25.98 -13.80 11.20
CA PRO A 20 -25.82 -15.10 10.56
C PRO A 20 -24.78 -15.01 9.44
N LEU A 21 -23.88 -15.98 9.37
CA LEU A 21 -22.73 -15.98 8.45
C LEU A 21 -23.15 -15.93 6.97
N ASP A 22 -24.36 -16.38 6.66
CA ASP A 22 -24.93 -16.36 5.31
C ASP A 22 -25.22 -14.93 4.81
N GLU A 23 -25.60 -13.99 5.68
CA GLU A 23 -25.76 -12.58 5.32
C GLU A 23 -24.41 -11.93 4.98
N LEU A 24 -23.33 -12.39 5.63
CA LEU A 24 -21.98 -11.91 5.38
C LEU A 24 -21.37 -12.52 4.10
N ALA A 25 -21.89 -13.64 3.60
CA ALA A 25 -21.43 -14.24 2.35
C ALA A 25 -21.66 -13.31 1.14
N GLY A 26 -22.71 -12.49 1.17
CA GLY A 26 -22.95 -11.43 0.17
C GLY A 26 -21.96 -10.27 0.23
N LEU A 27 -21.16 -10.17 1.29
CA LEU A 27 -20.13 -9.15 1.49
C LEU A 27 -18.71 -9.66 1.22
N GLN A 28 -18.55 -10.87 0.68
CA GLN A 28 -17.25 -11.41 0.30
C GLN A 28 -16.55 -10.47 -0.69
N GLY A 29 -15.30 -10.12 -0.38
CA GLY A 29 -14.52 -9.11 -1.13
C GLY A 29 -14.91 -7.65 -0.87
N ARG A 30 -16.00 -7.38 -0.14
CA ARG A 30 -16.45 -6.03 0.27
C ARG A 30 -16.18 -5.75 1.74
N LEU A 31 -16.01 -6.81 2.54
CA LEU A 31 -15.67 -6.72 3.96
C LEU A 31 -14.15 -6.85 4.14
N TRP A 32 -13.51 -5.81 4.64
CA TRP A 32 -12.14 -5.91 5.12
C TRP A 32 -12.12 -6.72 6.43
N ARG A 33 -11.29 -7.77 6.49
CA ARG A 33 -11.10 -8.59 7.69
C ARG A 33 -9.80 -8.22 8.36
N GLY A 34 -9.82 -7.84 9.65
CA GLY A 34 -8.59 -7.52 10.37
C GLY A 34 -7.55 -8.65 10.37
N SER A 35 -8.00 -9.90 10.37
CA SER A 35 -7.11 -11.08 10.26
C SER A 35 -6.44 -11.24 8.88
N SER A 36 -6.87 -10.49 7.88
CA SER A 36 -6.22 -10.43 6.56
C SER A 36 -5.10 -9.38 6.49
N LEU A 37 -4.94 -8.56 7.53
CA LEU A 37 -3.85 -7.60 7.65
C LEU A 37 -2.51 -8.34 7.68
N GLY A 38 -1.61 -8.00 6.75
CA GLY A 38 -0.31 -8.63 6.60
C GLY A 38 -0.30 -9.98 5.86
N ALA A 39 -1.46 -10.61 5.62
CA ALA A 39 -1.56 -11.86 4.86
C ALA A 39 -1.65 -11.65 3.34
N HIS A 40 -1.93 -10.41 2.90
CA HIS A 40 -1.95 -10.07 1.49
C HIS A 40 -0.53 -9.86 0.96
N SER A 41 0.03 -10.90 0.33
CA SER A 41 1.18 -10.77 -0.56
C SER A 41 0.70 -10.14 -1.87
N ALA A 42 0.56 -8.81 -1.87
CA ALA A 42 0.31 -8.09 -3.11
C ALA A 42 1.51 -8.24 -4.06
N PRO A 43 1.29 -8.24 -5.39
CA PRO A 43 2.40 -8.22 -6.33
C PRO A 43 3.27 -6.99 -6.07
N THR A 44 4.59 -7.13 -6.16
CA THR A 44 5.55 -6.06 -5.94
C THR A 44 6.24 -5.65 -7.25
N LEU A 45 6.71 -4.41 -7.30
CA LEU A 45 7.61 -3.90 -8.32
C LEU A 45 9.02 -3.73 -7.72
N PRO A 46 10.08 -4.23 -8.37
CA PRO A 46 11.44 -3.95 -7.92
C PRO A 46 11.68 -2.43 -7.86
N SER A 47 12.34 -1.98 -6.79
CA SER A 47 12.72 -0.57 -6.66
C SER A 47 13.83 -0.16 -7.64
N GLY A 48 14.58 -1.14 -8.15
CA GLY A 48 15.81 -0.94 -8.91
C GLY A 48 17.06 -0.79 -8.03
N PHE A 49 16.91 -0.92 -6.71
CA PHE A 49 17.99 -0.90 -5.73
C PHE A 49 17.92 -2.17 -4.88
N ALA A 50 18.81 -3.12 -5.15
CA ALA A 50 18.79 -4.43 -4.49
C ALA A 50 18.83 -4.35 -2.94
N ALA A 51 19.57 -3.37 -2.40
CA ALA A 51 19.63 -3.14 -0.96
C ALA A 51 18.27 -2.70 -0.37
N LEU A 52 17.48 -1.92 -1.12
CA LEU A 52 16.14 -1.52 -0.67
C LEU A 52 15.14 -2.66 -0.87
N ASP A 53 15.22 -3.37 -1.99
CA ASP A 53 14.34 -4.52 -2.26
C ASP A 53 14.44 -5.58 -1.15
N ALA A 54 15.62 -5.79 -0.57
CA ALA A 54 15.83 -6.69 0.56
C ALA A 54 15.09 -6.28 1.85
N GLU A 55 14.84 -4.98 2.03
CA GLU A 55 14.20 -4.42 3.23
C GLU A 55 12.68 -4.26 3.06
N LEU A 56 12.18 -4.20 1.81
CA LEU A 56 10.77 -4.02 1.54
C LEU A 56 10.00 -5.35 1.66
N PRO A 57 8.83 -5.38 2.34
CA PRO A 57 7.99 -6.56 2.38
C PRO A 57 7.63 -7.06 0.97
N GLY A 58 7.95 -8.32 0.68
CA GLY A 58 7.71 -8.91 -0.64
C GLY A 58 8.73 -8.50 -1.71
N GLY A 59 9.85 -7.87 -1.36
CA GLY A 59 10.98 -7.68 -2.28
C GLY A 59 10.88 -6.48 -3.21
N GLY A 60 10.05 -5.49 -2.90
CA GLY A 60 9.84 -4.31 -3.75
C GLY A 60 8.65 -3.45 -3.34
N TRP A 61 8.29 -2.48 -4.17
CA TRP A 61 7.13 -1.62 -3.97
C TRP A 61 5.82 -2.39 -4.11
N PRO A 62 4.96 -2.45 -3.09
CA PRO A 62 3.69 -3.19 -3.18
C PRO A 62 2.70 -2.49 -4.12
N LEU A 63 2.08 -3.26 -5.01
CA LEU A 63 1.01 -2.80 -5.89
C LEU A 63 -0.35 -2.93 -5.22
N GLY A 64 -1.24 -1.95 -5.43
CA GLY A 64 -2.56 -1.96 -4.78
C GLY A 64 -2.51 -1.64 -3.28
N ALA A 65 -1.37 -1.13 -2.81
CA ALA A 65 -1.19 -0.58 -1.48
C ALA A 65 -0.69 0.87 -1.57
N VAL A 66 -0.79 1.60 -0.47
CA VAL A 66 -0.19 2.92 -0.33
C VAL A 66 1.19 2.75 0.28
N THR A 67 2.19 3.42 -0.29
CA THR A 67 3.53 3.53 0.28
C THR A 67 3.80 4.98 0.67
N GLU A 68 4.31 5.19 1.88
CA GLU A 68 4.73 6.50 2.37
C GLU A 68 6.26 6.56 2.43
N LEU A 69 6.85 7.62 1.87
CA LEU A 69 8.29 7.86 1.92
C LEU A 69 8.58 8.95 2.96
N LEU A 70 9.18 8.55 4.08
CA LEU A 70 9.58 9.47 5.14
C LEU A 70 11.07 9.80 4.99
N ALA A 71 11.36 11.03 4.60
CA ALA A 71 12.73 11.55 4.49
C ALA A 71 12.89 12.82 5.33
N PRO A 72 14.09 13.15 5.84
CA PRO A 72 14.32 14.40 6.57
C PRO A 72 13.95 15.66 5.79
N GLN A 73 14.05 15.60 4.46
CA GLN A 73 13.67 16.68 3.56
C GLN A 73 12.93 16.10 2.36
N ALA A 74 11.68 16.53 2.18
CA ALA A 74 10.87 16.16 1.01
C ALA A 74 11.27 16.97 -0.24
N GLY A 75 11.06 16.38 -1.42
CA GLY A 75 11.22 17.00 -2.73
C GLY A 75 12.61 16.93 -3.35
N VAL A 76 13.53 16.13 -2.81
CA VAL A 76 14.95 16.09 -3.23
C VAL A 76 15.29 14.82 -4.02
N LEU A 77 14.88 13.65 -3.54
CA LEU A 77 15.39 12.36 -4.02
C LEU A 77 14.30 11.42 -4.52
N GLU A 78 13.03 11.75 -4.33
CA GLU A 78 11.88 10.89 -4.62
C GLU A 78 11.87 10.47 -6.09
N TRP A 79 12.13 11.40 -7.01
CA TRP A 79 12.22 11.06 -8.44
C TRP A 79 13.37 10.12 -8.75
N ARG A 80 14.54 10.30 -8.13
CA ARG A 80 15.70 9.41 -8.31
C ARG A 80 15.44 8.02 -7.73
N LEU A 81 14.72 7.95 -6.62
CA LEU A 81 14.34 6.71 -5.94
C LEU A 81 13.26 5.95 -6.73
N LEU A 82 12.25 6.65 -7.24
CA LEU A 82 11.08 6.03 -7.88
C LEU A 82 11.26 5.78 -9.39
N ALA A 83 12.14 6.52 -10.07
CA ALA A 83 12.31 6.41 -11.52
C ALA A 83 12.61 4.99 -12.03
N PRO A 84 13.47 4.16 -11.41
CA PRO A 84 13.72 2.82 -11.91
C PRO A 84 12.46 1.93 -11.88
N ALA A 85 11.70 2.00 -10.78
CA ALA A 85 10.44 1.27 -10.64
C ALA A 85 9.37 1.75 -11.63
N LEU A 86 9.23 3.09 -11.80
CA LEU A 86 8.28 3.68 -12.74
C LEU A 86 8.59 3.32 -14.19
N ARG A 87 9.86 3.33 -14.59
CA ARG A 87 10.29 2.85 -15.92
C ARG A 87 9.94 1.38 -16.13
N GLY A 88 10.21 0.54 -15.14
CA GLY A 88 9.86 -0.86 -15.16
C GLY A 88 8.35 -1.07 -15.30
N TRP A 89 7.56 -0.31 -14.55
CA TRP A 89 6.12 -0.35 -14.62
C TRP A 89 5.59 0.12 -15.98
N TRP A 90 6.13 1.20 -16.55
CA TRP A 90 5.76 1.67 -17.89
C TRP A 90 6.11 0.67 -18.99
N ALA A 91 7.22 -0.05 -18.84
CA ALA A 91 7.61 -1.15 -19.71
C ALA A 91 6.76 -2.42 -19.54
N GLY A 92 5.82 -2.44 -18.60
CA GLY A 92 4.85 -3.53 -18.42
C GLY A 92 5.12 -4.47 -17.25
N GLN A 93 6.13 -4.23 -16.42
CA GLN A 93 6.43 -5.07 -15.26
C GLN A 93 5.33 -4.97 -14.18
N GLY A 94 5.18 -6.06 -13.40
CA GLY A 94 4.35 -6.09 -12.19
C GLY A 94 2.83 -6.23 -12.39
N LEU A 95 2.30 -6.24 -13.61
CA LEU A 95 0.87 -6.49 -13.82
C LEU A 95 0.56 -7.97 -14.04
N PRO A 96 -0.59 -8.45 -13.53
CA PRO A 96 -1.16 -9.70 -14.00
C PRO A 96 -1.48 -9.58 -15.50
N ALA A 97 -1.16 -10.64 -16.26
CA ALA A 97 -1.51 -10.75 -17.66
C ALA A 97 -3.04 -10.82 -17.81
N SER A 98 -3.73 -9.67 -17.83
CA SER A 98 -5.14 -9.65 -18.19
C SER A 98 -5.28 -9.95 -19.68
N ALA A 99 -6.06 -10.98 -20.00
CA ALA A 99 -6.18 -11.60 -21.33
C ALA A 99 -6.90 -10.75 -22.40
N SER A 100 -7.27 -9.51 -22.09
CA SER A 100 -7.89 -8.61 -23.06
C SER A 100 -7.76 -7.17 -22.57
N ALA A 101 -6.88 -6.39 -23.19
CA ALA A 101 -6.98 -4.94 -23.18
C ALA A 101 -5.94 -4.35 -24.14
N THR A 102 -6.42 -3.48 -25.04
CA THR A 102 -5.64 -2.39 -25.65
C THR A 102 -4.57 -1.88 -24.68
N PRO A 103 -3.32 -1.60 -25.12
CA PRO A 103 -2.29 -1.07 -24.24
C PRO A 103 -2.81 0.19 -23.57
N ALA A 104 -3.19 0.08 -22.29
CA ALA A 104 -3.70 1.20 -21.54
C ALA A 104 -2.56 2.20 -21.36
N LEU A 105 -2.80 3.46 -21.70
CA LEU A 105 -1.90 4.54 -21.34
C LEU A 105 -1.71 4.49 -19.83
N ARG A 106 -0.46 4.33 -19.40
CA ARG A 106 -0.08 4.27 -17.99
C ARG A 106 0.23 5.67 -17.52
N SER A 107 -0.76 6.33 -16.93
CA SER A 107 -0.61 7.71 -16.48
C SER A 107 -0.02 7.78 -15.07
N LEU A 108 0.87 8.76 -14.85
CA LEU A 108 1.31 9.18 -13.52
C LEU A 108 0.55 10.45 -13.13
N LEU A 109 -0.17 10.41 -12.00
CA LEU A 109 -0.88 11.58 -11.47
C LEU A 109 -0.13 12.13 -10.26
N LEU A 110 0.18 13.42 -10.30
CA LEU A 110 0.74 14.15 -9.16
C LEU A 110 -0.35 15.00 -8.53
N ILE A 111 -0.67 14.69 -7.27
CA ILE A 111 -1.69 15.40 -6.51
C ILE A 111 -0.99 16.46 -5.67
N HIS A 112 -1.30 17.74 -5.92
CA HIS A 112 -0.76 18.87 -5.17
C HIS A 112 0.77 18.76 -4.91
N PRO A 113 1.60 18.56 -5.96
CA PRO A 113 3.03 18.45 -5.76
C PRO A 113 3.56 19.77 -5.18
N PRO A 114 4.51 19.74 -4.23
CA PRO A 114 5.04 20.95 -3.59
C PRO A 114 5.79 21.86 -4.57
N HIS A 115 6.31 21.28 -5.66
CA HIS A 115 7.02 21.97 -6.73
C HIS A 115 6.53 21.48 -8.09
N THR A 116 6.56 22.36 -9.08
CA THR A 116 6.29 21.97 -10.48
C THR A 116 7.37 20.99 -10.94
N PRO A 117 7.00 19.80 -11.46
CA PRO A 117 7.97 18.84 -11.94
C PRO A 117 8.79 19.40 -13.11
N HIS A 118 10.11 19.28 -13.00
CA HIS A 118 11.02 19.70 -14.06
C HIS A 118 11.09 18.65 -15.16
N LEU A 119 10.26 18.82 -16.21
CA LEU A 119 10.09 17.83 -17.29
C LEU A 119 11.40 17.37 -17.95
N PRO A 120 12.35 18.25 -18.34
CA PRO A 120 13.61 17.78 -18.92
C PRO A 120 14.43 16.90 -17.97
N GLY A 121 14.31 17.12 -16.66
CA GLY A 121 14.98 16.31 -15.64
C GLY A 121 14.35 14.92 -15.51
N LEU A 122 13.02 14.85 -15.61
CA LEU A 122 12.29 13.57 -15.66
C LEU A 122 12.68 12.78 -16.91
N GLN A 123 12.72 13.43 -18.07
CA GLN A 123 13.17 12.80 -19.32
C GLN A 123 14.61 12.26 -19.21
N ALA A 124 15.51 13.01 -18.57
CA ALA A 124 16.89 12.59 -18.37
C ALA A 124 17.03 11.33 -17.48
N VAL A 125 16.09 11.10 -16.56
CA VAL A 125 16.02 9.85 -15.77
C VAL A 125 15.16 8.77 -16.43
N GLY A 126 14.73 9.01 -17.67
CA GLY A 126 13.97 8.09 -18.52
C GLY A 126 12.49 8.03 -18.18
N LEU A 127 11.93 9.12 -17.65
CA LEU A 127 10.51 9.28 -17.39
C LEU A 127 9.80 10.22 -18.36
#